data_AF-A0A7S3WTT6-F1
#
_entry.id   AF-A0A7S3WTT6-F1
#
_cell.length_a   1.000
_cell.length_b   1.000
_cell.length_c   1.000
_cell.angle_alpha   90.00
_cell.angle_beta   90.00
_cell.angle_gamma   90.00
#
_symmetry.space_group_name_H-M   'P 1'
#
loop_
_entity.id
_entity.type
_entity.pdbx_description
1 polymer ?
#
loop_
_entity_poly.entity_id
_entity_poly.type
_entity_poly.pdbx_seq_one_letter_code
_entity_poly.pdbx_strand_id
1 'polypeptide(L)'
;IAQTMLGSPGEANGIEGEFLLAVDGTPTPDLNAVIAISAAAATAAQGTAAVVAGHPKRHHLRVETADMSGRRMVTMLEPDPLFWPMMEMSQESHGAWSCVEHSG
;
A
#
# COMPACT_ATOMS: atom_id res chain seq x y z
N ILE A 1 2.70 -4.40 -14.96
CA ILE A 1 3.53 -5.26 -14.06
C ILE A 1 3.80 -4.41 -12.83
N ALA A 2 3.22 -4.79 -11.68
CA ALA A 2 3.55 -4.14 -10.42
C ALA A 2 4.93 -4.65 -9.98
N GLN A 3 5.90 -3.75 -9.84
CA GLN A 3 7.18 -4.08 -9.20
C GLN A 3 7.07 -3.71 -7.72
N THR A 4 7.24 -4.70 -6.83
CA THR A 4 7.47 -4.46 -5.42
C THR A 4 8.91 -3.99 -5.22
N MET A 5 9.09 -2.91 -4.45
CA MET A 5 10.42 -2.37 -4.19
C MET A 5 11.15 -3.21 -3.15
N LEU A 6 12.47 -3.36 -3.32
CA LEU A 6 13.33 -4.06 -2.37
C LEU A 6 13.26 -3.39 -0.99
N GLY A 7 12.97 -4.17 0.05
CA GLY A 7 12.77 -3.72 1.43
C GLY A 7 11.38 -3.13 1.71
N SER A 8 10.48 -3.08 0.72
CA SER A 8 9.12 -2.59 0.96
C SER A 8 8.30 -3.56 1.80
N PRO A 9 7.32 -3.06 2.58
CA PRO A 9 6.37 -3.92 3.28
C PRO A 9 5.67 -4.92 2.36
N GLY A 10 5.40 -4.53 1.11
CA GLY A 10 4.81 -5.42 0.11
C GLY A 10 5.72 -6.59 -0.25
N GLU A 11 7.02 -6.35 -0.43
CA GLU A 11 7.99 -7.43 -0.67
C GLU A 11 8.19 -8.29 0.59
N ALA A 12 8.39 -7.67 1.76
CA ALA A 12 8.64 -8.38 3.01
C ALA A 12 7.49 -9.32 3.42
N ASN A 13 6.25 -8.95 3.08
CA ASN A 13 5.07 -9.76 3.33
C ASN A 13 4.68 -10.67 2.14
N GLY A 14 5.45 -10.66 1.05
CA GLY A 14 5.18 -11.50 -0.12
C GLY A 14 3.87 -11.16 -0.82
N ILE A 15 3.57 -9.87 -0.98
CA ILE A 15 2.49 -9.43 -1.87
C ILE A 15 2.89 -9.74 -3.31
N GLU A 16 2.14 -10.64 -3.93
CA GLU A 16 2.32 -11.08 -5.30
C GLU A 16 1.10 -10.69 -6.15
N GLY A 17 1.25 -10.65 -7.47
CA GLY A 17 0.18 -10.39 -8.43
C GLY A 17 0.23 -9.00 -9.06
N GLU A 18 -0.30 -8.89 -10.28
CA GLU A 18 -0.27 -7.66 -11.06
C GLU A 18 -1.42 -6.71 -10.75
N PHE A 19 -2.51 -7.20 -10.16
CA PHE A 19 -3.72 -6.43 -9.88
C PHE A 19 -4.04 -6.41 -8.39
N LEU A 20 -4.22 -5.22 -7.83
CA LEU A 20 -4.77 -5.03 -6.49
C LEU A 20 -6.30 -5.03 -6.58
N LEU A 21 -6.96 -5.96 -5.89
CA LEU A 21 -8.41 -6.15 -5.97
C LEU A 21 -9.16 -5.49 -4.81
N ALA A 22 -8.63 -5.62 -3.59
CA ALA A 22 -9.23 -5.05 -2.40
C ALA A 22 -8.22 -4.90 -1.25
N VAL A 23 -8.51 -3.96 -0.34
CA VAL A 23 -7.82 -3.78 0.94
C VAL A 23 -8.86 -3.76 2.05
N ASP A 24 -8.72 -4.63 3.04
CA ASP A 24 -9.69 -4.87 4.13
C ASP A 24 -11.13 -5.08 3.62
N GLY A 25 -11.26 -5.76 2.48
CA GLY A 25 -12.55 -6.01 1.83
C GLY A 25 -13.14 -4.82 1.08
N THR A 26 -12.47 -3.65 1.08
CA THR A 26 -12.83 -2.50 0.25
C THR A 26 -12.25 -2.66 -1.15
N PRO A 27 -13.07 -2.69 -2.21
CA PRO A 27 -12.59 -2.84 -3.58
C PRO A 27 -11.68 -1.69 -4.03
N THR A 28 -10.66 -2.01 -4.82
CA THR A 28 -9.70 -1.05 -5.39
C THR A 28 -9.72 -1.08 -6.93
N PRO A 29 -10.83 -0.64 -7.58
CA PRO A 29 -10.98 -0.72 -9.04
C PRO A 29 -10.01 0.19 -9.81
N ASP A 30 -9.49 1.23 -9.15
CA ASP A 30 -8.57 2.20 -9.71
C ASP A 30 -7.62 2.73 -8.61
N LEU A 31 -6.66 3.56 -9.03
CA LEU A 31 -5.70 4.18 -8.13
C LEU A 31 -6.35 5.15 -7.13
N ASN A 32 -7.45 5.82 -7.50
CA ASN A 32 -8.12 6.77 -6.61
C ASN A 32 -8.71 6.06 -5.40
N ALA A 33 -9.25 4.85 -5.58
CA ALA A 33 -9.74 4.03 -4.48
C ALA A 33 -8.61 3.69 -3.48
N VAL A 34 -7.41 3.38 -3.97
CA VAL A 34 -6.23 3.10 -3.12
C VAL A 34 -5.82 4.34 -2.33
N ILE A 35 -5.76 5.50 -3.00
CA ILE A 35 -5.44 6.79 -2.36
C ILE A 35 -6.47 7.13 -1.27
N ALA A 36 -7.76 6.92 -1.55
CA ALA A 36 -8.83 7.16 -0.58
C ALA A 36 -8.72 6.27 0.66
N ILE A 37 -8.40 4.97 0.49
CA ILE A 37 -8.17 4.03 1.60
C ILE A 37 -6.97 4.49 2.44
N SER A 38 -5.87 4.91 1.80
CA SER A 38 -4.68 5.43 2.48
C SER A 38 -4.99 6.70 3.29
N ALA A 39 -5.70 7.66 2.69
CA ALA A 39 -6.08 8.91 3.35
C ALA A 39 -7.04 8.67 4.54
N ALA A 40 -7.98 7.72 4.40
CA ALA A 40 -8.88 7.32 5.48
C ALA A 40 -8.11 6.67 6.64
N ALA A 41 -7.13 5.80 6.33
CA ALA A 41 -6.26 5.19 7.33
C ALA A 41 -5.41 6.24 8.08
N ALA A 42 -4.84 7.22 7.36
CA ALA A 42 -4.09 8.32 7.96
C ALA A 42 -4.96 9.18 8.89
N THR A 43 -6.21 9.44 8.49
CA THR A 43 -7.18 10.20 9.30
C THR A 43 -7.61 9.41 10.54
N ALA A 44 -7.83 8.10 10.41
CA ALA A 44 -8.16 7.22 11.53
C ALA A 44 -7.02 7.12 12.56
N ALA A 45 -5.77 7.09 12.09
CA ALA A 45 -4.58 7.15 12.94
C ALA A 45 -4.46 8.47 13.71
N GLN A 46 -4.94 9.58 13.14
CA GLN A 46 -4.97 10.90 13.77
C GLN A 46 -6.16 11.07 14.74
N GLY A 47 -7.29 10.40 14.49
CA GLY A 47 -8.51 10.46 15.31
C GLY A 47 -8.59 9.46 16.47
N THR A 48 -7.77 8.42 16.46
CA THR A 48 -7.71 7.40 17.53
C THR A 48 -6.27 7.07 17.90
N ALA A 49 -5.59 8.00 18.56
CA ALA A 49 -4.47 7.65 19.44
C ALA A 49 -5.00 6.90 20.68
N ALA A 50 -5.64 5.74 20.49
CA ALA A 50 -5.87 4.79 21.56
C ALA A 50 -4.54 4.07 21.81
N VAL A 51 -3.64 4.77 22.51
CA VAL A 51 -2.42 4.22 23.09
C VAL A 51 -2.84 3.24 24.17
N VAL A 52 -3.00 1.96 23.81
CA VAL A 52 -3.02 0.88 24.81
C VAL A 52 -1.58 0.39 24.91
N ALA A 53 -0.93 0.71 26.04
CA ALA A 53 0.35 0.11 26.47
C ALA A 53 1.58 0.34 25.57
N GLY A 54 1.83 1.59 25.15
CA GLY A 54 3.17 2.02 24.71
C GLY A 54 3.67 1.47 23.37
N HIS A 55 2.81 0.85 22.56
CA HIS A 55 3.13 0.41 21.20
C HIS A 55 2.06 0.94 20.24
N PRO A 56 2.43 1.56 19.10
CA PRO A 56 1.46 1.85 18.06
C PRO A 56 0.84 0.52 17.63
N LYS A 57 -0.49 0.42 17.68
CA LYS A 57 -1.21 -0.77 17.23
C LYS A 57 -0.95 -0.94 15.74
N ARG A 58 -0.01 -1.83 15.38
CA ARG A 58 0.31 -2.15 13.99
C ARG A 58 -0.90 -2.85 13.36
N HIS A 59 -1.70 -2.06 12.66
CA HIS A 59 -2.86 -2.56 11.94
C HIS A 59 -2.38 -3.32 10.72
N HIS A 60 -2.49 -4.64 10.77
CA HIS A 60 -2.29 -5.47 9.59
C HIS A 60 -3.46 -5.25 8.64
N LEU A 61 -3.17 -5.01 7.36
CA LEU A 61 -4.15 -4.85 6.30
C LEU A 61 -4.32 -6.17 5.55
N ARG A 62 -5.55 -6.61 5.34
CA ARG A 62 -5.84 -7.75 4.47
C ARG A 62 -5.84 -7.28 3.02
N VAL A 63 -4.88 -7.74 2.23
CA VAL A 63 -4.72 -7.36 0.83
C VAL A 63 -5.14 -8.52 -0.08
N GLU A 64 -6.00 -8.23 -1.04
CA GLU A 64 -6.39 -9.17 -2.09
C GLU A 64 -5.77 -8.74 -3.42
N THR A 65 -5.09 -9.67 -4.09
CA THR A 65 -4.48 -9.46 -5.39
C THR A 65 -4.90 -10.53 -6.39
N ALA A 66 -4.64 -10.28 -7.68
CA ALA A 66 -4.70 -11.29 -8.71
C ALA A 66 -3.53 -11.21 -9.68
N ASP A 67 -3.15 -12.37 -10.23
CA ASP A 67 -2.20 -12.46 -11.32
C ASP A 67 -2.87 -12.25 -12.70
N MET A 68 -2.06 -12.18 -13.76
CA MET A 68 -2.53 -12.11 -15.16
C MET A 68 -3.39 -13.31 -15.61
N SER A 69 -3.30 -14.44 -14.90
CA SER A 69 -4.15 -15.63 -15.16
C SER A 69 -5.49 -15.55 -14.40
N GLY A 70 -5.70 -14.50 -13.61
CA GLY A 70 -6.88 -14.34 -12.76
C GLY A 70 -6.84 -15.15 -11.47
N ARG A 71 -5.71 -15.79 -11.13
CA ARG A 71 -5.55 -16.47 -9.84
C ARG A 71 -5.53 -15.40 -8.76
N ARG A 72 -6.38 -15.58 -7.74
CA ARG A 72 -6.49 -14.65 -6.61
C ARG A 72 -5.61 -15.11 -5.44
N MET A 73 -4.96 -14.14 -4.81
CA MET A 73 -4.19 -14.33 -3.59
C MET A 73 -4.67 -13.36 -2.51
N VAL A 74 -4.51 -13.77 -1.26
CA VAL A 74 -4.84 -12.95 -0.09
C VAL A 74 -3.68 -13.01 0.89
N THR A 75 -3.16 -11.85 1.26
CA THR A 75 -1.98 -11.72 2.12
C THR A 75 -2.24 -10.65 3.18
N MET A 76 -1.64 -10.80 4.36
CA MET A 76 -1.64 -9.75 5.38
C MET A 76 -0.42 -8.86 5.19
N LEU A 77 -0.65 -7.56 5.04
CA LEU A 77 0.38 -6.54 4.92
C LEU A 77 0.52 -5.83 6.26
N GLU A 78 1.73 -5.73 6.79
CA GLU A 78 2.04 -4.87 7.91
C GLU A 78 2.59 -3.53 7.38
N PRO A 79 1.85 -2.42 7.45
CA PRO A 79 2.38 -1.12 7.02
C PRO A 79 3.51 -0.67 7.94
N ASP A 80 4.61 -0.19 7.36
CA ASP A 80 5.71 0.40 8.10
C ASP A 80 5.75 1.92 7.85
N PRO A 81 5.40 2.76 8.84
CA PRO A 81 5.46 4.22 8.70
C PRO A 81 6.91 4.75 8.62
N LEU A 82 7.90 3.94 8.96
CA LEU A 82 9.33 4.27 8.84
C LEU A 82 9.92 3.82 7.50
N PHE A 83 9.15 3.10 6.67
CA PHE A 83 9.60 2.74 5.34
C PHE A 83 9.77 4.01 4.51
N TRP A 84 11.01 4.29 4.12
CA TRP A 84 11.36 5.39 3.25
C TRP A 84 11.50 4.88 1.81
N PRO A 85 10.54 5.15 0.91
CA PRO A 85 10.64 4.67 -0.45
C PRO A 85 11.83 5.33 -1.14
N MET A 86 12.67 4.53 -1.79
CA MET A 86 13.80 5.04 -2.59
C MET A 86 13.34 5.64 -3.92
N MET A 87 12.09 5.41 -4.31
CA MET A 87 11.50 5.96 -5.53
C MET A 87 10.09 6.50 -5.26
N GLU A 88 9.81 7.69 -5.77
CA GLU A 88 8.48 8.30 -5.77
C GLU A 88 7.99 8.41 -7.22
N MET A 89 6.77 7.91 -7.50
CA MET A 89 6.12 8.11 -8.79
C MET A 89 5.02 9.15 -8.66
N SER A 90 5.01 10.12 -9.57
CA SER A 90 3.96 11.13 -9.64
C SER A 90 3.37 11.19 -11.05
N GLN A 91 2.07 11.42 -11.14
CA GLN A 91 1.42 11.71 -12.41
C GLN A 91 1.30 13.23 -12.58
N GLU A 92 1.90 13.75 -13.63
CA GLU A 92 1.83 15.17 -13.95
C GLU A 92 0.45 15.54 -14.52
N SER A 93 0.15 16.85 -14.54
CA SER A 93 -1.15 17.39 -14.98
C SER A 93 -1.53 17.04 -16.43
N HIS A 94 -0.54 16.77 -17.30
CA HIS A 94 -0.75 16.30 -18.67
C HIS A 94 -0.84 14.77 -18.82
N GLY A 95 -0.83 14.03 -17.71
CA GLY A 95 -1.00 12.58 -17.68
C GLY A 95 0.28 11.75 -17.81
N ALA A 96 1.44 12.35 -18.10
CA ALA A 96 2.70 11.63 -18.05
C ALA A 96 3.10 11.26 -16.62
N TRP A 97 3.82 10.16 -16.50
CA TRP A 97 4.35 9.67 -15.22
C TRP A 97 5.82 10.06 -15.10
N SER A 98 6.18 10.64 -13.97
CA SER A 98 7.57 10.87 -13.58
C SER A 98 7.93 9.97 -12.40
N CYS A 99 9.18 9.52 -12.37
CA CYS A 99 9.76 8.76 -11.26
C CYS A 99 10.97 9.53 -10.75
N VAL A 100 10.99 9.84 -9.46
CA VAL A 100 12.12 10.44 -8.77
C VAL A 100 12.76 9.38 -7.89
N GLU A 101 14.03 9.11 -8.12
CA GLU A 101 14.82 8.24 -7.25
C GLU A 101 15.53 9.11 -6.21
N HIS A 102 15.32 8.80 -4.93
CA HIS A 102 15.99 9.46 -3.82
C HIS A 102 17.29 8.72 -3.52
N SER A 103 18.42 9.34 -3.86
CA SER A 103 19.74 8.87 -3.43
C SER A 103 19.84 8.98 -1.91
N GLY A 104 20.01 7.84 -1.23
CA GLY A 104 20.31 7.78 0.22
C GLY A 104 21.70 8.28 0.56
#